data_AF-A0A7S0NA81-F1
#
_entry.id   AF-A0A7S0NA81-F1
#
_cell.length_a   1.000
_cell.length_b   1.000
_cell.length_c   1.000
_cell.angle_alpha   90.00
_cell.angle_beta   90.00
_cell.angle_gamma   90.00
#
_symmetry.space_group_name_H-M   'P 1'
#
loop_
_entity.id
_entity.type
_entity.pdbx_description
1 polymer ?
#
loop_
_entity_poly.entity_id
_entity_poly.type
_entity_poly.pdbx_seq_one_letter_code
_entity_poly.pdbx_strand_id
1 'polypeptide(L)'
;SPSPSPSPSPSPSPVIPSPSPSPSPLPAPAAQTCVENPTQASCAGFVYPEASVTSDLDSLCSAMPDMPGCSVRRSCQAGTVASSAWCAGMTLLATICSDHGRMGGCTPYNSLCGSGSVVTQCQAFPAIPSMPTTDAAKAAALDLC
;
A
#
# COMPACT_ATOMS: atom_id res chain seq x y z
N SER A 1 67.60 -15.41 -35.00
CA SER A 1 66.64 -15.24 -33.90
C SER A 1 65.36 -14.62 -34.43
N PRO A 2 64.22 -15.33 -34.37
CA PRO A 2 62.95 -14.88 -34.93
C PRO A 2 62.17 -13.91 -34.02
N SER A 3 61.38 -13.05 -34.67
CA SER A 3 60.48 -12.01 -34.12
C SER A 3 59.37 -12.55 -33.20
N PRO A 4 58.85 -11.73 -32.26
CA PRO A 4 57.66 -12.06 -31.48
C PRO A 4 56.35 -11.85 -32.27
N SER A 5 55.40 -12.78 -32.08
CA SER A 5 54.02 -12.77 -32.61
C SER A 5 53.14 -11.67 -31.99
N PRO A 6 52.11 -11.18 -32.70
CA PRO A 6 51.12 -10.25 -32.17
C PRO A 6 50.04 -10.93 -31.30
N SER A 7 49.54 -10.15 -30.34
CA SER A 7 48.50 -10.49 -29.35
C SER A 7 47.10 -10.60 -29.96
N PRO A 8 46.21 -11.52 -29.50
CA PRO A 8 44.84 -11.60 -29.98
C PRO A 8 43.91 -10.53 -29.37
N SER A 9 43.01 -10.03 -30.22
CA SER A 9 41.98 -9.00 -29.99
C SER A 9 40.86 -9.46 -29.04
N PRO A 10 40.27 -8.59 -28.19
CA PRO A 10 39.13 -8.98 -27.35
C PRO A 10 37.80 -9.02 -28.12
N SER A 11 37.00 -10.02 -27.77
CA SER A 11 35.65 -10.35 -28.26
C SER A 11 34.60 -9.29 -27.88
N PRO A 12 33.56 -9.02 -28.70
CA PRO A 12 32.48 -8.12 -28.34
C PRO A 12 31.51 -8.74 -27.31
N SER A 13 31.19 -7.98 -26.26
CA SER A 13 30.18 -8.32 -25.25
C SER A 13 28.75 -8.34 -25.83
N PRO A 14 27.86 -9.20 -25.30
CA PRO A 14 26.44 -9.21 -25.67
C PRO A 14 25.71 -7.97 -25.13
N VAL A 15 24.93 -7.33 -26.00
CA VAL A 15 24.03 -6.22 -25.69
C VAL A 15 22.81 -6.77 -24.95
N ILE A 16 22.63 -6.41 -23.68
CA ILE A 16 21.42 -6.72 -22.90
C ILE A 16 20.35 -5.67 -23.26
N PRO A 17 19.09 -6.07 -23.56
CA PRO A 17 18.00 -5.12 -23.75
C PRO A 17 17.74 -4.34 -22.46
N SER A 18 17.75 -3.01 -22.60
CA SER A 18 17.48 -2.03 -21.56
C SER A 18 16.19 -2.33 -20.78
N PRO A 19 16.16 -2.28 -19.44
CA PRO A 19 14.91 -2.34 -18.71
C PRO A 19 14.05 -1.13 -19.06
N SER A 20 12.77 -1.42 -19.30
CA SER A 20 11.69 -0.46 -19.56
C SER A 20 11.71 0.68 -18.53
N PRO A 21 11.46 1.94 -18.91
CA PRO A 21 11.41 3.03 -17.95
C PRO A 21 10.28 2.80 -16.94
N SER A 22 10.66 2.79 -15.66
CA SER A 22 9.74 2.92 -14.54
C SER A 22 8.82 4.13 -14.77
N PRO A 23 7.49 4.02 -14.58
CA PRO A 23 6.62 5.18 -14.73
C PRO A 23 7.05 6.24 -13.72
N SER A 24 7.41 7.42 -14.24
CA SER A 24 7.73 8.60 -13.45
C SER A 24 6.59 8.91 -12.48
N PRO A 25 6.89 9.29 -11.22
CA PRO A 25 5.85 9.72 -10.29
C PRO A 25 5.10 10.91 -10.90
N LEU A 26 3.78 10.72 -11.11
CA LEU A 26 2.84 11.78 -11.49
C LEU A 26 3.01 12.95 -10.50
N PRO A 27 2.95 14.20 -10.96
CA PRO A 27 3.33 15.34 -10.14
C PRO A 27 2.38 15.49 -8.94
N ALA A 28 2.98 15.82 -7.78
CA ALA A 28 2.34 16.06 -6.49
C ALA A 28 1.01 16.88 -6.47
N PRO A 29 0.73 17.83 -7.39
CA PRO A 29 -0.53 18.58 -7.40
C PRO A 29 -1.76 17.71 -7.65
N ALA A 30 -1.62 16.65 -8.47
CA ALA A 30 -2.73 15.73 -8.74
C ALA A 30 -3.11 14.91 -7.50
N ALA A 31 -2.13 14.61 -6.64
CA ALA A 31 -2.37 13.83 -5.42
C ALA A 31 -3.18 14.59 -4.39
N GLN A 32 -2.85 15.86 -4.12
CA GLN A 32 -3.65 16.70 -3.22
C GLN A 32 -5.06 16.90 -3.77
N THR A 33 -5.18 17.19 -5.08
CA THR A 33 -6.48 17.41 -5.73
C THR A 33 -7.42 16.20 -5.58
N CYS A 34 -6.92 14.98 -5.76
CA CYS A 34 -7.76 13.78 -5.65
C CYS A 34 -8.07 13.38 -4.22
N VAL A 35 -7.17 13.66 -3.27
CA VAL A 35 -7.46 13.48 -1.84
C VAL A 35 -8.52 14.49 -1.38
N GLU A 36 -8.52 15.72 -1.87
CA GLU A 36 -9.50 16.75 -1.49
C GLU A 36 -10.82 16.62 -2.26
N ASN A 37 -10.77 16.23 -3.54
CA ASN A 37 -11.92 16.14 -4.45
C ASN A 37 -11.89 14.84 -5.28
N PRO A 38 -12.21 13.70 -4.65
CA PRO A 38 -12.11 12.35 -5.23
C PRO A 38 -13.21 12.03 -6.26
N THR A 39 -14.19 12.92 -6.43
CA THR A 39 -15.33 12.77 -7.36
C THR A 39 -14.98 13.20 -8.79
N GLN A 40 -13.85 13.89 -8.99
CA GLN A 40 -13.44 14.33 -10.32
C GLN A 40 -13.06 13.13 -11.19
N ALA A 41 -13.57 13.08 -12.42
CA ALA A 41 -13.31 11.98 -13.35
C ALA A 41 -11.81 11.71 -13.59
N SER A 42 -10.96 12.74 -13.47
CA SER A 42 -9.49 12.62 -13.55
C SER A 42 -8.88 11.78 -12.43
N CYS A 43 -9.57 11.62 -11.30
CA CYS A 43 -9.11 10.84 -10.15
C CYS A 43 -9.40 9.34 -10.27
N ALA A 44 -10.08 8.90 -11.33
CA ALA A 44 -10.43 7.48 -11.46
C ALA A 44 -9.22 6.54 -11.44
N GLY A 45 -8.11 6.97 -12.05
CA GLY A 45 -6.83 6.26 -12.05
C GLY A 45 -5.85 6.71 -10.97
N PHE A 46 -6.29 7.52 -10.00
CA PHE A 46 -5.41 7.96 -8.93
C PHE A 46 -5.01 6.78 -8.04
N VAL A 47 -3.72 6.72 -7.70
CA VAL A 47 -3.15 5.72 -6.81
C VAL A 47 -2.58 6.47 -5.61
N TYR A 48 -3.16 6.21 -4.45
CA TYR A 48 -2.66 6.73 -3.20
C TYR A 48 -1.26 6.17 -2.93
N PRO A 49 -0.23 7.02 -2.73
CA PRO A 49 1.15 6.56 -2.64
C PRO A 49 1.37 5.60 -1.47
N GLU A 50 2.10 4.51 -1.71
CA GLU A 50 2.46 3.51 -0.68
C GLU A 50 3.17 4.13 0.53
N ALA A 51 3.95 5.20 0.34
CA ALA A 51 4.59 5.94 1.42
C ALA A 51 3.55 6.63 2.33
N SER A 52 2.50 7.21 1.74
CA SER A 52 1.40 7.84 2.50
C SER A 52 0.57 6.79 3.22
N VAL A 53 0.25 5.67 2.55
CA VAL A 53 -0.42 4.51 3.16
C VAL A 53 0.36 4.00 4.37
N THR A 54 1.68 3.85 4.24
CA THR A 54 2.55 3.39 5.32
C THR A 54 2.54 4.38 6.48
N SER A 55 2.65 5.68 6.20
CA SER A 55 2.57 6.73 7.22
C SER A 55 1.23 6.74 7.96
N ASP A 56 0.12 6.55 7.26
CA ASP A 56 -1.21 6.48 7.85
C ASP A 56 -1.33 5.23 8.74
N LEU A 57 -0.89 4.07 8.24
CA LEU A 57 -0.86 2.83 9.01
C LEU A 57 0.04 2.93 10.25
N ASP A 58 1.19 3.59 10.16
CA ASP A 58 2.08 3.81 11.32
C ASP A 58 1.45 4.73 12.36
N SER A 59 0.82 5.81 11.92
CA SER A 59 0.07 6.71 12.80
C SER A 59 -1.06 5.97 13.53
N LEU A 60 -1.88 5.22 12.79
CA LEU A 60 -3.01 4.46 13.34
C LEU A 60 -2.56 3.37 14.31
N CYS A 61 -1.56 2.56 13.91
CA CYS A 61 -1.09 1.46 14.75
C CYS A 61 -0.21 1.91 15.93
N SER A 62 0.38 3.11 15.88
CA SER A 62 1.05 3.68 17.06
C SER A 62 0.04 4.22 18.08
N ALA A 63 -1.11 4.72 17.63
CA ALA A 63 -2.17 5.22 18.51
C ALA A 63 -2.95 4.07 19.17
N MET A 64 -3.26 3.00 18.43
CA MET A 64 -3.96 1.82 18.93
C MET A 64 -3.34 0.53 18.37
N PRO A 65 -2.30 -0.02 19.01
CA PRO A 65 -1.55 -1.16 18.48
C PRO A 65 -2.34 -2.49 18.45
N ASP A 66 -3.37 -2.61 19.29
CA ASP A 66 -4.16 -3.84 19.46
C ASP A 66 -5.37 -3.91 18.53
N MET A 67 -5.51 -2.99 17.57
CA MET A 67 -6.56 -3.10 16.56
C MET A 67 -6.34 -4.38 15.72
N PRO A 68 -7.41 -5.11 15.36
CA PRO A 68 -7.32 -6.32 14.53
C PRO A 68 -6.53 -6.09 13.23
N GLY A 69 -6.76 -4.97 12.55
CA GLY A 69 -6.00 -4.60 11.34
C GLY A 69 -4.50 -4.40 11.57
N CYS A 70 -4.09 -3.86 12.71
CA CYS A 70 -2.68 -3.71 13.08
C CYS A 70 -2.02 -5.05 13.41
N SER A 71 -2.76 -5.98 14.00
CA SER A 71 -2.29 -7.35 14.22
C SER A 71 -2.08 -8.11 12.91
N VAL A 72 -2.95 -7.93 11.91
CA VAL A 72 -2.71 -8.47 10.56
C VAL A 72 -1.49 -7.82 9.92
N ARG A 73 -1.33 -6.48 10.01
CA ARG A 73 -0.14 -5.78 9.51
C ARG A 73 1.16 -6.35 10.07
N ARG A 74 1.23 -6.57 11.40
CA ARG A 74 2.39 -7.19 12.06
C ARG A 74 2.65 -8.61 11.54
N SER A 75 1.59 -9.39 11.34
CA SER A 75 1.70 -10.75 10.81
C SER A 75 2.22 -10.77 9.37
N CYS A 76 1.77 -9.82 8.53
CA CYS A 76 2.28 -9.63 7.18
C CYS A 76 3.77 -9.26 7.17
N GLN A 77 4.19 -8.34 8.06
CA GLN A 77 5.59 -7.95 8.19
C GLN A 77 6.48 -9.08 8.71
N ALA A 78 5.93 -9.93 9.60
CA ALA A 78 6.61 -11.12 10.11
C ALA A 78 6.65 -12.28 9.11
N GLY A 79 5.97 -12.18 7.96
CA GLY A 79 5.87 -13.26 6.98
C GLY A 79 5.08 -14.47 7.48
N THR A 80 4.28 -14.33 8.54
CA THR A 80 3.47 -15.42 9.10
C THR A 80 2.16 -15.63 8.36
N VAL A 81 1.74 -14.64 7.57
CA VAL A 81 0.65 -14.75 6.61
C VAL A 81 1.28 -14.90 5.23
N ALA A 82 0.86 -15.91 4.46
CA ALA A 82 1.27 -16.01 3.06
C ALA A 82 0.97 -14.67 2.36
N SER A 83 1.93 -14.13 1.59
CA SER A 83 1.78 -12.87 0.85
C SER A 83 0.51 -12.93 0.01
N SER A 84 -0.55 -12.38 0.58
CA SER A 84 -1.90 -12.44 0.07
C SER A 84 -2.36 -11.01 -0.16
N ALA A 85 -3.44 -10.83 -0.92
CA ALA A 85 -4.06 -9.52 -1.13
C ALA A 85 -4.35 -8.75 0.18
N TRP A 86 -4.40 -9.46 1.31
CA TRP A 86 -4.67 -8.98 2.66
C TRP A 86 -3.51 -8.20 3.25
N CYS A 87 -2.30 -8.43 2.76
CA CYS A 87 -1.09 -7.72 3.16
C CYS A 87 -0.80 -6.48 2.32
N ALA A 88 -1.64 -6.17 1.33
CA ALA A 88 -1.53 -4.92 0.59
C ALA A 88 -1.80 -3.74 1.55
N GLY A 89 -0.96 -2.69 1.48
CA GLY A 89 -1.06 -1.54 2.38
C GLY A 89 -2.45 -0.91 2.36
N MET A 90 -3.02 -0.71 1.17
CA MET A 90 -4.38 -0.16 1.02
C MET A 90 -5.46 -1.06 1.63
N THR A 91 -5.34 -2.39 1.50
CA THR A 91 -6.29 -3.32 2.13
C THR A 91 -6.21 -3.25 3.65
N LEU A 92 -5.00 -3.17 4.23
CA LEU A 92 -4.83 -2.99 5.67
C LEU A 92 -5.40 -1.65 6.15
N LEU A 93 -5.16 -0.57 5.39
CA LEU A 93 -5.69 0.76 5.71
C LEU A 93 -7.22 0.79 5.64
N ALA A 94 -7.79 0.25 4.57
CA ALA A 94 -9.23 0.09 4.41
C ALA A 94 -9.86 -0.68 5.57
N THR A 95 -9.19 -1.74 6.00
CA THR A 95 -9.64 -2.58 7.11
C THR A 95 -9.67 -1.80 8.42
N ILE A 96 -8.58 -1.12 8.77
CA ILE A 96 -8.51 -0.31 10.00
C ILE A 96 -9.53 0.83 9.96
N CYS A 97 -9.66 1.50 8.83
CA CYS A 97 -10.57 2.64 8.68
C CYS A 97 -12.05 2.23 8.58
N SER A 98 -12.36 0.98 8.24
CA SER A 98 -13.72 0.45 8.34
C SER A 98 -14.19 0.29 9.78
N ASP A 99 -13.27 0.01 10.71
CA ASP A 99 -13.54 -0.12 12.14
C ASP A 99 -13.51 1.24 12.85
N HIS A 100 -12.51 2.08 12.52
CA HIS A 100 -12.26 3.36 13.20
C HIS A 100 -12.09 4.53 12.23
N GLY A 101 -13.08 4.74 11.36
CA GLY A 101 -13.02 5.77 10.32
C GLY A 101 -12.74 7.18 10.84
N ARG A 102 -13.03 7.51 12.10
CA ARG A 102 -12.84 8.88 12.62
C ARG A 102 -11.41 9.21 13.06
N MET A 103 -10.47 8.27 12.97
CA MET A 103 -9.08 8.54 13.32
C MET A 103 -8.37 9.43 12.29
N GLY A 104 -7.43 10.24 12.76
CA GLY A 104 -6.69 11.18 11.89
C GLY A 104 -6.04 10.52 10.67
N GLY A 105 -5.39 9.36 10.86
CA GLY A 105 -4.78 8.59 9.76
C GLY A 105 -5.78 7.97 8.77
N CYS A 106 -7.08 7.98 9.09
CA CYS A 106 -8.13 7.57 8.16
C CYS A 106 -8.70 8.72 7.34
N THR A 107 -8.39 9.98 7.67
CA THR A 107 -8.87 11.15 6.92
C THR A 107 -8.61 11.07 5.40
N PRO A 108 -7.37 10.85 4.94
CA PRO A 108 -7.11 10.78 3.50
C PRO A 108 -7.81 9.60 2.84
N TYR A 109 -7.82 8.43 3.51
CA TYR A 109 -8.53 7.24 3.04
C TYR A 109 -10.05 7.49 2.91
N ASN A 110 -10.69 8.06 3.92
CA ASN A 110 -12.13 8.31 3.90
C ASN A 110 -12.53 9.33 2.85
N SER A 111 -11.66 10.29 2.55
CA SER A 111 -11.89 11.19 1.45
C SER A 111 -11.79 10.40 0.14
N LEU A 112 -10.65 9.76 -0.12
CA LEU A 112 -10.40 9.00 -1.36
C LEU A 112 -11.38 7.86 -1.61
N CYS A 113 -11.83 7.17 -0.58
CA CYS A 113 -12.66 5.97 -0.66
C CYS A 113 -14.07 6.17 -0.09
N GLY A 114 -14.47 7.42 0.11
CA GLY A 114 -15.80 7.80 0.55
C GLY A 114 -16.84 7.67 -0.57
N SER A 115 -18.11 7.84 -0.18
CA SER A 115 -19.24 7.80 -1.10
C SER A 115 -19.08 8.81 -2.25
N GLY A 116 -19.26 8.35 -3.49
CA GLY A 116 -19.17 9.18 -4.69
C GLY A 116 -17.76 9.36 -5.25
N SER A 117 -16.73 8.86 -4.57
CA SER A 117 -15.39 8.80 -5.14
C SER A 117 -15.37 7.96 -6.41
N VAL A 118 -14.61 8.42 -7.41
CA VAL A 118 -14.34 7.66 -8.63
C VAL A 118 -13.03 6.88 -8.57
N VAL A 119 -12.25 7.01 -7.49
CA VAL A 119 -10.93 6.39 -7.34
C VAL A 119 -11.05 4.87 -7.33
N THR A 120 -10.57 4.22 -8.39
CA THR A 120 -10.73 2.77 -8.58
C THR A 120 -9.88 1.93 -7.62
N GLN A 121 -8.79 2.49 -7.07
CA GLN A 121 -7.93 1.82 -6.10
C GLN A 121 -8.72 1.32 -4.88
N CYS A 122 -9.72 2.07 -4.43
CA CYS A 122 -10.55 1.71 -3.27
C CYS A 122 -11.36 0.41 -3.48
N GLN A 123 -11.71 0.10 -4.73
CA GLN A 123 -12.42 -1.14 -5.09
C GLN A 123 -11.44 -2.30 -5.32
N ALA A 124 -10.23 -2.01 -5.80
CA ALA A 124 -9.18 -3.01 -6.01
C ALA A 124 -8.61 -3.55 -4.69
N PHE A 125 -8.63 -2.75 -3.62
CA PHE A 125 -8.09 -3.09 -2.31
C PHE A 125 -9.16 -2.93 -1.21
N PRO A 126 -10.21 -3.78 -1.21
CA PRO A 126 -11.26 -3.70 -0.21
C PRO A 126 -10.73 -4.04 1.18
N ALA A 127 -11.48 -3.65 2.21
CA ALA A 127 -11.27 -4.10 3.58
C ALA A 127 -11.38 -5.63 3.66
N ILE A 128 -10.63 -6.21 4.60
CA ILE A 128 -10.66 -7.63 4.88
C ILE A 128 -12.08 -8.05 5.29
N PRO A 129 -12.72 -8.99 4.57
CA PRO A 129 -14.08 -9.41 4.88
C PRO A 129 -14.13 -10.09 6.25
N SER A 130 -15.22 -9.84 6.99
CA SER A 130 -15.50 -10.47 8.28
C SER A 130 -14.45 -10.25 9.36
N MET A 131 -13.61 -9.21 9.25
CA MET A 131 -12.74 -8.83 10.38
C MET A 131 -13.63 -8.36 11.54
N PRO A 132 -13.43 -8.86 12.78
CA PRO A 132 -14.12 -8.32 13.93
C PRO A 132 -13.70 -6.86 14.14
N THR A 133 -14.63 -6.04 14.60
CA THR A 133 -14.30 -4.70 15.09
C THR A 133 -13.37 -4.80 16.31
N THR A 134 -12.62 -3.73 16.60
CA THR A 134 -11.79 -3.70 17.82
C THR A 134 -12.65 -3.94 19.06
N ASP A 135 -13.87 -3.40 19.11
CA ASP A 135 -14.79 -3.61 20.22
C ASP A 135 -15.29 -5.05 20.31
N ALA A 136 -15.62 -5.69 19.17
CA ALA A 136 -16.02 -7.09 19.15
C ALA A 136 -14.87 -8.01 19.57
N ALA A 137 -13.65 -7.74 19.11
CA ALA A 137 -12.46 -8.49 19.49
C ALA A 137 -12.17 -8.36 21.00
N LYS A 138 -12.31 -7.17 21.56
CA LYS A 138 -12.17 -6.92 23.01
C LYS A 138 -13.25 -7.63 23.81
N ALA A 139 -14.51 -7.55 23.40
CA ALA A 139 -15.62 -8.22 24.06
C ALA A 139 -15.43 -9.74 24.09
N ALA A 140 -15.02 -10.34 22.98
CA ALA A 140 -14.73 -11.77 22.90
C ALA A 140 -13.55 -12.19 23.80
N ALA A 141 -12.51 -11.35 23.91
CA ALA A 141 -11.38 -11.63 24.80
C ALA A 141 -11.79 -11.61 26.29
N LEU A 142 -12.69 -10.70 26.67
CA LEU A 142 -13.21 -10.59 28.04
C LEU A 142 -14.14 -11.75 28.41
N ASP A 143 -14.91 -12.29 27.46
CA ASP A 143 -15.79 -13.45 27.70
C ASP A 143 -15.01 -14.73 28.03
N LEU A 144 -13.74 -14.81 27.62
CA LEU A 144 -12.86 -15.95 27.87
C LEU A 144 -12.12 -15.91 29.22
N CYS A 145 -12.29 -14.83 30.00
CA CYS A 145 -11.58 -14.59 31.27
C CYS A 145 -12.54 -14.60 32.46
#